data_AF-A0ABD1A3H1-F1
#
_entry.id   AF-A0ABD1A3H1-F1
#
_cell.length_a   1.000
_cell.length_b   1.000
_cell.length_c   1.000
_cell.angle_alpha   90.00
_cell.angle_beta   90.00
_cell.angle_gamma   90.00
#
_symmetry.space_group_name_H-M   'P 1'
#
loop_
_entity.id
_entity.type
_entity.pdbx_description
1 polymer ?
#
loop_
_entity_poly.entity_id
_entity_poly.type
_entity_poly.pdbx_seq_one_letter_code
_entity_poly.pdbx_strand_id
1 'polypeptide(L)'
;MMLKSQLLNLLMSRTLVGIQYSSDEDEDPIVVRDRKIRRVRGDRLAVGNAFFTALEFKEVVLDYALSKGQNVVQDRWEKNKIGFICGMGGKCEWRVYCSYDEQKQMFLVKTTYLWHNYIPNGKCKILKSLVIGRLFMDKLRLDEKFMHVAIQNHIKEQ
;
A
#
# COMPACT_ATOMS: atom_id res chain seq x y z
N MET A 1 -32.36 -30.55 -50.37
CA MET A 1 -32.08 -29.43 -49.42
C MET A 1 -31.42 -29.99 -48.15
N MET A 2 -30.15 -30.44 -48.24
CA MET A 2 -29.39 -31.04 -47.12
C MET A 2 -27.98 -30.43 -47.03
N LEU A 3 -27.86 -29.10 -47.00
CA LEU A 3 -26.53 -28.45 -46.95
C LEU A 3 -26.41 -27.31 -45.92
N LYS A 4 -27.46 -26.99 -45.14
CA LYS A 4 -27.37 -25.99 -44.06
C LYS A 4 -27.16 -26.60 -42.66
N SER A 5 -27.47 -27.88 -42.44
CA SER A 5 -27.29 -28.53 -41.13
C SER A 5 -25.89 -29.10 -40.90
N GLN A 6 -25.15 -29.46 -41.96
CA GLN A 6 -23.79 -29.98 -41.81
C GLN A 6 -22.74 -28.89 -41.53
N LEU A 7 -22.95 -27.65 -41.97
CA LEU A 7 -22.02 -26.54 -41.69
C LEU A 7 -22.08 -26.05 -40.23
N LEU A 8 -23.25 -26.13 -39.59
CA LEU A 8 -23.41 -25.70 -38.19
C LEU A 8 -22.72 -26.67 -37.20
N ASN A 9 -22.69 -27.96 -37.53
CA ASN A 9 -22.03 -28.98 -36.72
C ASN A 9 -20.48 -28.92 -36.79
N LEU A 10 -19.92 -28.39 -37.88
CA LEU A 10 -18.46 -28.22 -38.02
C LEU A 10 -17.95 -26.95 -37.31
N LEU A 11 -18.78 -25.91 -37.19
CA LEU A 11 -18.48 -24.68 -36.44
C LEU A 11 -18.64 -24.87 -34.92
N MET A 12 -19.53 -25.76 -34.49
CA MET A 12 -19.73 -26.07 -33.05
C MET A 12 -18.68 -27.05 -32.48
N SER A 13 -17.84 -27.67 -33.30
CA SER A 13 -16.74 -28.55 -32.84
C SER A 13 -15.39 -27.86 -32.67
N ARG A 14 -15.30 -26.53 -32.89
CA ARG A 14 -14.00 -25.82 -32.92
C ARG A 14 -13.83 -24.68 -31.92
N THR A 15 -14.66 -24.60 -30.89
CA THR A 15 -14.43 -23.64 -29.78
C THR A 15 -14.89 -24.14 -28.42
N LEU A 16 -14.68 -25.43 -28.17
CA LEU A 16 -14.53 -25.93 -26.81
C LEU A 16 -13.03 -26.00 -26.50
N VAL A 17 -12.38 -24.83 -26.34
CA VAL A 17 -11.36 -24.77 -25.30
C VAL A 17 -12.17 -24.77 -24.02
N GLY A 18 -12.42 -25.97 -23.52
CA GLY A 18 -12.91 -26.13 -22.17
C GLY A 18 -11.95 -25.36 -21.26
N ILE A 19 -12.46 -24.35 -20.58
CA ILE A 19 -11.83 -23.92 -19.35
C ILE A 19 -12.05 -25.11 -18.41
N GLN A 20 -11.10 -26.05 -18.40
CA GLN A 20 -10.97 -26.95 -17.27
C GLN A 20 -10.87 -26.04 -16.06
N TYR A 21 -11.92 -26.05 -15.23
CA TYR A 21 -11.82 -25.53 -13.89
C TYR A 21 -10.83 -26.46 -13.20
N SER A 22 -9.55 -26.09 -13.24
CA SER A 22 -8.54 -26.73 -12.42
C SER A 22 -8.95 -26.42 -11.00
N SER A 23 -9.46 -27.44 -10.31
CA SER A 23 -9.72 -27.40 -8.88
C SER A 23 -8.37 -27.54 -8.17
N ASP A 24 -7.47 -26.58 -8.39
CA ASP A 24 -6.26 -26.45 -7.60
C ASP A 24 -6.67 -25.79 -6.28
N GLU A 25 -7.04 -26.63 -5.30
CA GLU A 25 -7.27 -26.26 -3.90
C GLU A 25 -5.95 -25.95 -3.15
N ASP A 26 -5.02 -25.28 -3.82
CA ASP A 26 -3.86 -24.67 -3.19
C ASP A 26 -4.03 -23.15 -3.36
N GLU A 27 -5.02 -22.59 -2.66
CA GLU A 27 -5.01 -21.17 -2.35
C GLU A 27 -3.69 -20.89 -1.63
N ASP A 28 -2.73 -20.32 -2.36
CA ASP A 28 -1.49 -19.81 -1.80
C ASP A 28 -1.85 -19.13 -0.48
N PRO A 29 -1.25 -19.50 0.66
CA PRO A 29 -1.60 -18.88 1.92
C PRO A 29 -1.53 -17.39 1.69
N ILE A 30 -2.64 -16.69 1.95
CA ILE A 30 -2.65 -15.23 1.94
C ILE A 30 -1.57 -14.88 2.94
N VAL A 31 -0.38 -14.56 2.44
CA VAL A 31 0.65 -13.92 3.21
C VAL A 31 0.04 -12.53 3.40
N VAL A 32 -0.85 -12.44 4.39
CA VAL A 32 -1.09 -11.22 5.10
C VAL A 32 0.32 -10.86 5.45
N ARG A 33 0.91 -9.89 4.71
CA ARG A 33 2.12 -9.25 5.18
C ARG A 33 1.70 -8.86 6.56
N ASP A 34 2.18 -9.59 7.55
CA ASP A 34 1.91 -9.34 8.93
C ASP A 34 2.70 -8.06 9.19
N ARG A 35 2.18 -6.95 8.63
CA ARG A 35 2.27 -5.60 9.13
C ARG A 35 1.45 -5.60 10.41
N LYS A 36 1.70 -6.57 11.30
CA LYS A 36 2.33 -6.24 12.57
C LYS A 36 3.33 -5.13 12.28
N ILE A 37 2.78 -3.92 12.33
CA ILE A 37 3.42 -2.75 12.88
C ILE A 37 3.86 -3.22 14.27
N ARG A 38 4.91 -4.07 14.34
CA ARG A 38 5.82 -4.09 15.46
C ARG A 38 6.31 -2.65 15.41
N ARG A 39 5.63 -1.79 16.18
CA ARG A 39 6.10 -0.44 16.48
C ARG A 39 7.41 -0.69 17.20
N VAL A 40 8.47 -0.91 16.43
CA VAL A 40 9.83 -0.99 16.95
C VAL A 40 9.98 0.33 17.67
N ARG A 41 10.01 0.26 19.00
CA ARG A 41 10.09 1.44 19.85
C ARG A 41 11.47 2.04 19.59
N GLY A 42 11.50 3.09 18.78
CA GLY A 42 12.72 3.75 18.36
C GLY A 42 12.42 4.79 17.29
N ASP A 43 13.21 5.86 17.25
CA ASP A 43 13.10 6.90 16.26
C ASP A 43 13.67 6.40 14.92
N ARG A 44 12.84 5.66 14.17
CA ARG A 44 13.21 5.13 12.84
C ARG A 44 13.51 6.24 11.84
N LEU A 45 13.15 7.50 12.15
CA LEU A 45 13.47 8.65 11.32
C LEU A 45 14.84 9.27 11.64
N ALA A 46 15.68 8.72 12.52
CA ALA A 46 17.02 9.25 12.79
C ALA A 46 17.99 9.18 11.59
N VAL A 47 18.94 10.12 11.52
CA VAL A 47 19.98 10.14 10.48
C VAL A 47 20.80 8.85 10.53
N GLY A 48 21.10 8.29 9.36
CA GLY A 48 21.87 7.06 9.22
C GLY A 48 21.04 5.78 9.22
N ASN A 49 19.77 5.84 9.63
CA ASN A 49 18.85 4.71 9.48
C ASN A 49 18.66 4.37 8.00
N ALA A 50 18.53 3.07 7.73
CA ALA A 50 18.43 2.52 6.40
C ALA A 50 17.10 1.78 6.20
N PHE A 51 16.59 1.83 4.97
CA PHE A 51 15.38 1.17 4.51
C PHE A 51 15.67 0.42 3.21
N PHE A 52 15.09 -0.75 3.03
CA PHE A 52 15.30 -1.51 1.80
C PHE A 52 14.56 -0.91 0.61
N THR A 53 13.40 -0.29 0.87
CA THR A 53 12.56 0.29 -0.17
C THR A 53 12.12 1.70 0.18
N ALA A 54 11.90 2.51 -0.86
CA ALA A 54 11.23 3.80 -0.74
C ALA A 54 9.89 3.68 0.00
N LEU A 55 9.16 2.59 -0.22
CA LEU A 55 7.86 2.36 0.41
C LEU A 55 7.98 2.22 1.93
N GLU A 56 8.98 1.47 2.40
CA GLU A 56 9.21 1.28 3.84
C GLU A 56 9.49 2.62 4.53
N PHE A 57 10.31 3.48 3.92
CA PHE A 57 10.53 4.83 4.43
C PHE A 57 9.22 5.64 4.50
N LYS A 58 8.39 5.59 3.46
CA LYS A 58 7.08 6.27 3.44
C LYS A 58 6.14 5.74 4.54
N GLU A 59 6.15 4.43 4.80
CA GLU A 59 5.35 3.82 5.88
C GLU A 59 5.82 4.30 7.26
N VAL A 60 7.13 4.42 7.49
CA VAL A 60 7.65 4.98 8.74
C VAL A 60 7.26 6.45 8.94
N VAL A 61 7.32 7.27 7.88
CA VAL A 61 6.85 8.67 7.95
C VAL A 61 5.34 8.74 8.22
N LEU A 62 4.56 7.83 7.64
CA LEU A 62 3.12 7.72 7.89
C LEU A 62 2.83 7.35 9.35
N ASP A 63 3.53 6.36 9.90
CA ASP A 63 3.40 5.97 11.30
C ASP A 63 3.75 7.11 12.26
N TYR A 64 4.80 7.88 11.96
CA TYR A 64 5.13 9.10 12.69
C TYR A 64 3.98 10.11 12.66
N ALA A 65 3.48 10.43 11.47
CA ALA A 65 2.42 11.42 11.30
C ALA A 65 1.14 11.00 12.04
N LEU A 66 0.75 9.73 11.95
CA LEU A 66 -0.45 9.19 12.61
C LEU A 66 -0.29 9.10 14.13
N SER A 67 0.87 8.65 14.63
CA SER A 67 1.10 8.52 16.08
C SER A 67 1.15 9.85 16.80
N LYS A 68 1.56 10.92 16.12
CA LYS A 68 1.66 12.29 16.67
C LYS A 68 0.53 13.22 16.22
N GLY A 69 -0.36 12.77 15.33
CA GLY A 69 -1.41 13.60 14.72
C GLY A 69 -0.87 14.75 13.85
N GLN A 70 0.37 14.63 13.36
CA GLN A 70 1.07 15.70 12.67
C GLN A 70 0.70 15.75 11.18
N ASN A 71 0.49 16.97 10.68
CA ASN A 71 0.28 17.17 9.25
C ASN A 71 1.63 17.17 8.52
N VAL A 72 1.90 16.12 7.76
CA VAL A 72 3.10 15.96 6.94
C VAL A 72 2.70 15.95 5.46
N VAL A 73 3.57 16.46 4.59
CA VAL A 73 3.40 16.49 3.13
C VAL A 73 4.70 16.02 2.47
N GLN A 74 4.56 15.29 1.37
CA GLN A 74 5.70 14.95 0.53
C GLN A 74 6.13 16.17 -0.29
N ASP A 75 7.38 16.61 -0.10
CA ASP A 75 7.96 17.78 -0.76
C ASP A 75 8.75 17.39 -2.01
N ARG A 76 9.54 16.31 -1.92
CA ARG A 76 10.41 15.85 -3.00
C ARG A 76 9.97 14.48 -3.52
N TRP A 77 9.86 14.39 -4.84
CA TRP A 77 9.61 13.15 -5.58
C TRP A 77 10.67 12.98 -6.67
N GLU A 78 11.66 12.13 -6.41
CA GLU A 78 12.59 11.64 -7.43
C GLU A 78 12.71 10.12 -7.30
N LYS A 79 13.25 9.47 -8.33
CA LYS A 79 13.43 8.00 -8.34
C LYS A 79 14.23 7.51 -7.11
N ASN A 80 15.29 8.24 -6.77
CA ASN A 80 16.25 7.86 -5.73
C ASN A 80 16.25 8.82 -4.53
N LYS A 81 15.31 9.78 -4.46
CA LYS A 81 15.27 10.79 -3.39
C LYS A 81 13.84 11.08 -2.98
N ILE A 82 13.59 11.08 -1.68
CA ILE A 82 12.27 11.27 -1.10
C ILE A 82 12.40 12.21 0.08
N GLY A 83 11.57 13.26 0.11
CA GLY A 83 11.58 14.25 1.18
C GLY A 83 10.16 14.55 1.65
N PHE A 84 10.04 14.78 2.95
CA PHE A 84 8.81 15.21 3.58
C PHE A 84 9.05 16.45 4.42
N ILE A 85 8.06 17.32 4.45
CA ILE A 85 8.04 18.54 5.23
C ILE A 85 6.73 18.64 6.01
N CYS A 86 6.71 19.58 6.95
CA CYS A 86 5.49 20.01 7.61
C CYS A 86 4.44 20.47 6.58
N GLY A 87 3.20 19.99 6.74
CA GLY A 87 2.06 20.34 5.90
C GLY A 87 1.33 21.64 6.27
N MET A 88 1.69 22.28 7.39
CA MET A 88 1.18 23.61 7.80
C MET A 88 1.86 24.75 7.03
N GLY A 89 3.02 24.50 6.40
CA GLY A 89 3.83 25.54 5.74
C GLY A 89 4.49 26.51 6.73
N GLY A 90 4.98 27.64 6.22
CA GLY A 90 5.57 28.72 7.02
C GLY A 90 6.97 28.40 7.55
N LYS A 91 7.23 28.80 8.81
CA LYS A 91 8.56 28.72 9.47
C LYS A 91 8.83 27.39 10.18
N CYS A 92 8.03 26.35 9.95
CA CYS A 92 8.28 25.07 10.60
C CYS A 92 9.49 24.38 9.98
N GLU A 93 10.43 23.98 10.83
CA GLU A 93 11.67 23.36 10.39
C GLU A 93 11.54 21.85 10.20
N TRP A 94 10.44 21.24 10.67
CA TRP A 94 10.22 19.81 10.50
C TRP A 94 10.41 19.36 9.05
N ARG A 95 11.36 18.45 8.87
CA ARG A 95 11.64 17.81 7.60
C ARG A 95 12.39 16.51 7.80
N VAL A 96 12.15 15.57 6.90
CA VAL A 96 12.93 14.35 6.79
C VAL A 96 13.25 14.10 5.33
N TYR A 97 14.49 13.71 5.08
CA TYR A 97 14.99 13.48 3.75
C TYR A 97 15.78 12.18 3.70
N CYS A 98 15.45 11.38 2.69
CA CYS A 98 16.02 10.08 2.45
C CYS A 98 16.47 9.98 0.98
N SER A 99 17.63 9.36 0.76
CA SER A 99 18.13 9.09 -0.59
C SER A 99 18.63 7.66 -0.71
N TYR A 100 18.50 7.09 -1.90
CA TYR A 100 19.13 5.82 -2.23
C TYR A 100 20.65 5.97 -2.20
N ASP A 101 21.31 5.00 -1.60
CA ASP A 101 22.76 4.90 -1.49
C ASP A 101 23.22 3.70 -2.31
N GLU A 102 23.99 3.96 -3.36
CA GLU A 102 24.42 2.93 -4.31
C GLU A 102 25.42 1.96 -3.69
N GLN A 103 26.20 2.38 -2.70
CA GLN A 103 27.15 1.48 -2.05
C GLN A 103 26.43 0.49 -1.14
N LYS A 104 25.42 0.96 -0.40
CA LYS A 104 24.65 0.11 0.52
C LYS A 104 23.45 -0.58 -0.14
N GLN A 105 23.08 -0.18 -1.36
CA GLN A 105 21.86 -0.62 -2.05
C GLN A 105 20.59 -0.43 -1.19
N MET A 106 20.53 0.68 -0.46
CA MET A 106 19.46 0.99 0.50
C MET A 106 19.12 2.48 0.50
N PHE A 107 17.91 2.81 0.94
CA PHE A 107 17.48 4.17 1.22
C PHE A 107 17.99 4.61 2.60
N LEU A 108 18.86 5.62 2.65
CA LEU A 108 19.40 6.18 3.89
C LEU A 108 18.76 7.51 4.24
N VAL A 109 18.41 7.69 5.50
CA VAL A 109 18.01 8.98 6.05
C VAL A 109 19.23 9.88 6.13
N LYS A 110 19.22 10.97 5.36
CA LYS A 110 20.34 11.93 5.28
C LYS A 110 20.09 13.18 6.13
N THR A 111 18.84 13.57 6.35
CA THR A 111 18.52 14.79 7.11
C THR A 111 17.23 14.62 7.90
N THR A 112 17.25 15.07 9.15
CA THR A 112 16.14 14.94 10.07
C THR A 112 16.04 16.19 10.94
N TYR A 113 14.86 16.77 10.97
CA TYR A 113 14.47 17.80 11.91
C TYR A 113 13.08 17.41 12.39
N LEU A 114 12.98 16.97 13.65
CA LEU A 114 11.74 16.40 14.20
C LEU A 114 10.93 17.40 15.03
N TRP A 115 11.41 18.64 15.13
CA TRP A 115 10.73 19.68 15.86
C TRP A 115 9.67 20.38 14.99
N HIS A 116 8.47 20.53 15.54
CA HIS A 116 7.37 21.26 14.93
C HIS A 116 7.08 22.54 15.72
N ASN A 117 6.78 23.63 15.01
CA ASN A 117 6.52 24.94 15.62
C ASN A 117 5.02 25.18 15.90
N TYR A 118 4.18 24.16 15.71
CA TYR A 118 2.72 24.28 15.76
C TYR A 118 2.06 23.10 16.48
N ILE A 119 0.82 23.34 16.90
CA ILE A 119 -0.03 22.35 17.53
C ILE A 119 -0.64 21.45 16.44
N PRO A 120 -0.64 20.11 16.62
CA PRO A 120 -1.32 19.17 15.72
C PRO A 120 -2.78 19.55 15.49
N ASN A 121 -3.22 19.66 14.24
CA ASN A 121 -4.61 20.00 13.88
C ASN A 121 -5.45 18.79 13.46
N GLY A 122 -4.93 17.57 13.65
CA GLY A 122 -5.59 16.32 13.26
C GLY A 122 -5.66 16.07 11.75
N LYS A 123 -5.14 16.97 10.89
CA LYS A 123 -5.06 16.75 9.45
C LYS A 123 -3.78 16.01 9.11
N CYS A 124 -3.85 15.05 8.18
CA CYS A 124 -2.70 14.32 7.69
C CYS A 124 -2.76 14.20 6.17
N LYS A 125 -2.09 15.09 5.43
CA LYS A 125 -2.18 15.14 3.95
C LYS A 125 -1.57 13.92 3.25
N ILE A 126 -0.68 13.17 3.90
CA ILE A 126 -0.18 11.88 3.38
C ILE A 126 -1.21 10.75 3.50
N LEU A 127 -2.25 10.90 4.33
CA LEU A 127 -3.31 9.91 4.51
C LEU A 127 -4.36 10.02 3.38
N LYS A 128 -3.98 9.61 2.17
CA LYS A 128 -4.86 9.56 0.98
C LYS A 128 -5.72 8.29 0.96
N SER A 129 -6.79 8.28 0.16
CA SER A 129 -7.72 7.14 0.04
C SER A 129 -7.03 5.80 -0.20
N LEU A 130 -6.02 5.76 -1.09
CA LEU A 130 -5.23 4.54 -1.34
C LEU A 130 -4.42 4.08 -0.12
N VAL A 131 -3.91 5.02 0.68
CA VAL A 131 -3.15 4.74 1.90
C VAL A 131 -4.09 4.19 2.97
N ILE A 132 -5.26 4.83 3.14
CA ILE A 132 -6.33 4.35 4.03
C ILE A 132 -6.73 2.94 3.62
N GLY A 133 -7.07 2.71 2.35
CA GLY A 133 -7.40 1.38 1.83
C GLY A 133 -6.33 0.37 2.20
N ARG A 134 -5.04 0.68 1.96
CA ARG A 134 -3.92 -0.19 2.34
C ARG A 134 -3.80 -0.46 3.84
N LEU A 135 -4.19 0.47 4.72
CA LEU A 135 -4.21 0.26 6.18
C LEU A 135 -5.36 -0.66 6.63
N PHE A 136 -6.49 -0.64 5.92
CA PHE A 136 -7.68 -1.39 6.28
C PHE A 136 -7.86 -2.71 5.51
N MET A 137 -7.23 -2.89 4.34
CA MET A 137 -7.35 -4.12 3.53
C MET A 137 -6.99 -5.38 4.32
N ASP A 138 -5.93 -5.34 5.11
CA ASP A 138 -5.50 -6.50 5.89
C ASP A 138 -6.52 -6.84 6.98
N LYS A 139 -7.19 -5.84 7.57
CA LYS A 139 -8.27 -6.05 8.54
C LYS A 139 -9.54 -6.61 7.91
N LEU A 140 -9.91 -6.11 6.72
CA LEU A 140 -11.10 -6.58 5.99
C LEU A 140 -10.94 -8.03 5.53
N ARG A 141 -9.72 -8.45 5.17
CA ARG A 141 -9.43 -9.85 4.81
C ARG A 141 -9.51 -10.81 5.98
N LEU A 142 -9.24 -10.33 7.20
CA LEU A 142 -9.30 -11.13 8.43
C LEU A 142 -10.71 -11.19 9.02
N ASP A 143 -11.60 -10.28 8.63
CA ASP A 143 -12.98 -10.27 9.12
C ASP A 143 -13.84 -11.19 8.24
N GLU A 144 -14.32 -12.28 8.82
CA GLU A 144 -15.18 -13.27 8.18
C GLU A 144 -16.46 -12.63 7.60
N LYS A 145 -16.98 -11.55 8.20
CA LYS A 145 -18.17 -10.83 7.70
C LYS A 145 -17.92 -10.08 6.41
N PHE A 146 -16.66 -9.71 6.15
CA PHE A 146 -16.24 -8.96 4.97
C PHE A 146 -15.34 -9.79 4.05
N MET A 147 -15.32 -11.12 4.23
CA MET A 147 -14.67 -12.00 3.28
C MET A 147 -15.31 -11.83 1.90
N HIS A 148 -14.50 -11.97 0.85
CA HIS A 148 -14.92 -11.76 -0.53
C HIS A 148 -16.21 -12.54 -0.88
N VAL A 149 -16.32 -13.79 -0.40
CA VAL A 149 -17.51 -14.63 -0.60
C VAL A 149 -18.75 -14.03 0.05
N ALA A 150 -18.65 -13.56 1.30
CA ALA A 150 -19.76 -12.94 2.02
C ALA A 150 -20.24 -11.64 1.32
N ILE A 151 -19.30 -10.81 0.86
CA ILE A 151 -19.60 -9.59 0.11
C ILE A 151 -20.29 -9.91 -1.22
N GLN A 152 -19.80 -10.91 -1.96
CA GLN A 152 -20.40 -11.32 -3.23
C GLN A 152 -21.82 -11.83 -3.07
N ASN A 153 -22.09 -12.63 -2.04
CA ASN A 153 -23.43 -13.13 -1.76
C ASN A 153 -24.37 -11.98 -1.44
N HIS A 154 -23.94 -11.03 -0.60
CA HIS A 154 -24.73 -9.85 -0.27
C HIS A 154 -25.09 -9.00 -1.50
N ILE A 155 -24.17 -8.84 -2.46
CA ILE A 155 -24.44 -8.08 -3.70
C ILE A 155 -25.43 -8.83 -4.61
N LYS A 156 -25.36 -10.16 -4.68
CA LYS A 156 -26.28 -10.98 -5.50
C LYS A 156 -27.69 -11.05 -4.92
N GLU A 157 -27.82 -10.84 -3.62
CA GLU A 157 -29.10 -10.86 -2.89
C GLU A 157 -29.87 -9.52 -2.96
N GLN A 158 -29.24 -8.44 -3.45
CA GLN A 158 -29.89 -7.15 -3.74
C GLN A 158 -30.26 -7.01 -5.22
#